data_AF-A0A368HJB6-F1
#
_entry.id   AF-A0A368HJB6-F1
#
_cell.length_a   1.000
_cell.length_b   1.000
_cell.length_c   1.000
_cell.angle_alpha   90.00
_cell.angle_beta   90.00
_cell.angle_gamma   90.00
#
_symmetry.space_group_name_H-M   'P 1'
#
loop_
_entity.id
_entity.type
_entity.pdbx_description
1 polymer ?
#
loop_
_entity_poly.entity_id
_entity_poly.type
_entity_poly.pdbx_seq_one_letter_code
_entity_poly.pdbx_strand_id
1 'polypeptide(L)'
;MTTAVARRDDAGCSSSAVVAYRLRDAVYLNLTNRCTLRCRFCPKFHGLWTVGEARLRLRTADEPSVATVIQAARAQGPCAEYVFCGLGEPTTRWPVLLAVAAALRAEGRPIRLNTDGLASLVHGRDVAPELAGLVDHVSISLNAADERTYVRLCRPSRAGSYAALLAFAARCRVFVPRVTLTAIAGLEGVDVDACARIAREWNVAFRARPLESTDGGSFRVR
;
A
#
# COMPACT_ATOMS: atom_id res chain seq x y z
N MET A 1 -41.55 21.83 -21.31
CA MET A 1 -41.63 20.81 -20.25
C MET A 1 -40.52 19.81 -20.49
N THR A 2 -39.35 20.01 -19.87
CA THR A 2 -38.21 19.09 -19.99
C THR A 2 -37.76 18.76 -18.58
N THR A 3 -38.20 17.60 -18.10
CA THR A 3 -38.02 17.12 -16.74
C THR A 3 -36.55 16.73 -16.56
N ALA A 4 -35.86 17.43 -15.67
CA ALA A 4 -34.53 17.07 -15.20
C ALA A 4 -34.60 15.70 -14.50
N VAL A 5 -33.85 14.72 -14.99
CA VAL A 5 -33.58 13.49 -14.25
C VAL A 5 -32.59 13.85 -13.16
N ALA A 6 -33.13 14.09 -11.96
CA ALA A 6 -32.36 14.22 -10.74
C ALA A 6 -31.47 12.98 -10.57
N ARG A 7 -30.16 13.21 -10.51
CA ARG A 7 -29.21 12.22 -10.03
C ARG A 7 -29.65 11.87 -8.62
N ARG A 8 -29.87 10.59 -8.35
CA ARG A 8 -30.08 10.10 -6.99
C ARG A 8 -28.78 10.31 -6.25
N ASP A 9 -28.71 11.42 -5.54
CA ASP A 9 -27.80 11.59 -4.42
C ASP A 9 -28.23 10.55 -3.38
N ASP A 10 -27.40 9.53 -3.18
CA ASP A 10 -27.53 8.59 -2.07
C ASP A 10 -27.25 9.34 -0.75
N ALA A 11 -28.25 10.07 -0.28
CA ALA A 11 -28.35 10.55 1.07
C ALA A 11 -28.82 9.40 1.96
N GLY A 12 -27.94 8.86 2.82
CA GLY A 12 -28.37 7.97 3.89
C GLY A 12 -27.39 6.90 4.38
N CYS A 13 -26.14 7.24 4.69
CA CYS A 13 -25.36 6.67 5.80
C CYS A 13 -24.00 7.36 5.81
N SER A 14 -23.72 8.20 6.81
CA SER A 14 -22.38 8.70 7.07
C SER A 14 -21.49 7.54 7.55
N SER A 15 -21.06 6.64 6.67
CA SER A 15 -19.97 5.73 7.00
C SER A 15 -18.67 6.51 6.78
N SER A 16 -18.16 7.11 7.85
CA SER A 16 -16.84 7.73 7.86
C SER A 16 -15.81 6.73 7.32
N ALA A 17 -14.92 7.22 6.47
CA ALA A 17 -13.88 6.39 5.87
C ALA A 17 -13.02 5.76 6.97
N VAL A 18 -12.71 4.47 6.82
CA VAL A 18 -11.96 3.73 7.84
C VAL A 18 -10.47 4.10 7.74
N VAL A 19 -9.95 4.68 8.82
CA VAL A 19 -8.56 5.13 8.95
C VAL A 19 -7.63 4.01 9.44
N ALA A 20 -8.13 3.16 10.34
CA ALA A 20 -7.46 1.96 10.80
C ALA A 20 -8.44 0.80 10.87
N TYR A 21 -8.00 -0.39 10.48
CA TYR A 21 -8.84 -1.59 10.45
C TYR A 21 -8.03 -2.82 10.80
N ARG A 22 -8.70 -3.85 11.30
CA ARG A 22 -8.06 -5.10 11.68
C ARG A 22 -8.22 -6.14 10.58
N LEU A 23 -7.12 -6.82 10.24
CA LEU A 23 -7.14 -8.06 9.48
C LEU A 23 -6.34 -9.10 10.25
N ARG A 24 -7.03 -10.14 10.73
CA ARG A 24 -6.47 -11.14 11.64
C ARG A 24 -5.88 -10.44 12.87
N ASP A 25 -4.61 -10.67 13.19
CA ASP A 25 -3.95 -10.09 14.37
C ASP A 25 -3.26 -8.74 14.10
N ALA A 26 -3.32 -8.23 12.87
CA ALA A 26 -2.63 -7.01 12.47
C ALA A 26 -3.59 -5.81 12.33
N VAL A 27 -3.10 -4.63 12.67
CA VAL A 27 -3.82 -3.36 12.50
C VAL A 27 -3.26 -2.61 11.31
N TYR A 28 -4.10 -2.40 10.30
CA TYR A 28 -3.76 -1.77 9.04
C TYR A 28 -4.13 -0.28 9.07
N LEU A 29 -3.25 0.56 8.51
CA LEU A 29 -3.35 2.01 8.53
C LEU A 29 -3.57 2.54 7.11
N ASN A 30 -4.74 3.15 6.88
CA ASN A 30 -5.17 3.71 5.62
C ASN A 30 -4.91 5.22 5.60
N LEU A 31 -3.74 5.63 5.10
CA LEU A 31 -3.32 7.04 5.16
C LEU A 31 -3.86 7.91 4.01
N THR A 32 -4.10 7.30 2.84
CA THR A 32 -4.42 8.03 1.60
C THR A 32 -4.97 7.07 0.55
N ASN A 33 -5.68 7.61 -0.44
CA ASN A 33 -6.01 6.90 -1.68
C ASN A 33 -5.21 7.40 -2.91
N ARG A 34 -4.37 8.43 -2.73
CA ARG A 34 -3.39 8.87 -3.74
C ARG A 34 -2.35 7.78 -3.94
N CYS A 35 -1.84 7.63 -5.15
CA CYS A 35 -0.83 6.62 -5.48
C CYS A 35 -0.01 7.09 -6.68
N THR A 36 1.25 6.69 -6.74
CA THR A 36 2.12 6.97 -7.88
C THR A 36 1.87 6.03 -9.07
N LEU A 37 1.11 4.96 -8.82
CA LEU A 37 0.78 3.91 -9.78
C LEU A 37 -0.71 3.91 -10.13
N ARG A 38 -1.00 3.48 -11.35
CA ARG A 38 -2.36 3.16 -11.82
C ARG A 38 -2.48 1.69 -12.19
N CYS A 39 -2.05 0.80 -11.29
CA CYS A 39 -1.96 -0.64 -11.55
C CYS A 39 -3.26 -1.22 -12.09
N ARG A 40 -3.16 -2.03 -13.15
CA ARG A 40 -4.33 -2.68 -13.79
C ARG A 40 -5.09 -3.62 -12.86
N PHE A 41 -4.44 -4.09 -11.80
CA PHE A 41 -4.97 -5.03 -10.82
C PHE A 41 -5.32 -4.36 -9.48
N CYS A 42 -5.26 -3.03 -9.38
CA CYS A 42 -5.61 -2.35 -8.12
C CYS A 42 -7.13 -2.26 -7.98
N PRO A 43 -7.73 -2.79 -6.89
CA PRO A 43 -9.18 -2.91 -6.74
C PRO A 43 -9.91 -1.55 -6.82
N LYS A 44 -9.26 -0.46 -6.38
CA LYS A 44 -9.86 0.88 -6.42
C LYS A 44 -10.21 1.37 -7.83
N PHE A 45 -9.49 0.92 -8.86
CA PHE A 45 -9.79 1.26 -10.26
C PHE A 45 -10.87 0.37 -10.88
N HIS A 46 -11.35 -0.61 -10.12
CA HIS A 46 -12.46 -1.50 -10.46
C HIS A 46 -13.67 -1.27 -9.55
N GLY A 47 -13.75 -0.10 -8.91
CA GLY A 47 -14.87 0.29 -8.04
C GLY A 47 -14.83 -0.32 -6.64
N LEU A 48 -13.76 -0.99 -6.27
CA LEU A 48 -13.72 -1.81 -5.06
C LEU A 48 -12.88 -1.12 -4.00
N TRP A 49 -13.61 -0.61 -3.02
CA TRP A 49 -13.12 0.25 -1.97
C TRP A 49 -13.14 -0.42 -0.59
N THR A 50 -13.48 -1.70 -0.54
CA THR A 50 -13.59 -2.46 0.70
C THR A 50 -12.48 -3.50 0.82
N VAL A 51 -11.94 -3.61 2.02
CA VAL A 51 -10.97 -4.63 2.42
C VAL A 51 -11.56 -5.33 3.65
N GLY A 52 -11.99 -6.60 3.51
CA GLY A 52 -12.89 -7.22 4.47
C GLY A 52 -14.15 -6.37 4.64
N GLU A 53 -14.46 -5.99 5.88
CA GLU A 53 -15.58 -5.10 6.22
C GLU A 53 -15.23 -3.60 6.15
N ALA A 54 -13.95 -3.26 6.02
CA ALA A 54 -13.48 -1.88 6.10
C ALA A 54 -13.66 -1.12 4.78
N ARG A 55 -14.37 0.02 4.81
CA ARG A 55 -14.51 0.95 3.68
C ARG A 55 -13.34 1.94 3.65
N LEU A 56 -12.43 1.78 2.70
CA LEU A 56 -11.15 2.49 2.65
C LEU A 56 -11.14 3.74 1.76
N ARG A 57 -12.30 4.13 1.21
CA ARG A 57 -12.42 5.31 0.34
C ARG A 57 -12.33 6.60 1.16
N LEU A 58 -11.21 7.28 1.06
CA LEU A 58 -10.92 8.61 1.60
C LEU A 58 -11.16 9.65 0.50
N ARG A 59 -11.83 10.77 0.84
CA ARG A 59 -11.73 11.99 0.01
C ARG A 59 -10.40 12.67 0.34
N THR A 60 -9.79 13.37 -0.61
CA THR A 60 -8.50 14.04 -0.38
C THR A 60 -8.57 15.05 0.78
N ALA A 61 -9.69 15.76 0.91
CA ALA A 61 -9.95 16.67 2.03
C ALA A 61 -10.08 15.96 3.39
N ASP A 62 -10.31 14.65 3.38
CA ASP A 62 -10.51 13.81 4.57
C ASP A 62 -9.29 12.91 4.85
N GLU A 63 -8.13 13.20 4.26
CA GLU A 63 -6.90 12.49 4.57
C GLU A 63 -6.54 12.68 6.06
N PRO A 64 -6.44 11.59 6.85
CA PRO A 64 -6.41 11.69 8.31
C PRO A 64 -5.14 12.39 8.82
N SER A 65 -5.27 13.15 9.91
CA SER A 65 -4.12 13.73 10.61
C SER A 65 -3.29 12.65 11.32
N VAL A 66 -2.07 12.97 11.74
CA VAL A 66 -1.24 12.07 12.58
C VAL A 66 -2.00 11.60 13.83
N ALA A 67 -2.64 12.53 14.54
CA ALA A 67 -3.41 12.23 15.74
C ALA A 67 -4.59 11.29 15.45
N THR A 68 -5.32 11.54 14.35
CA THR A 68 -6.44 10.69 13.92
C THR A 68 -5.99 9.27 13.62
N VAL A 69 -4.85 9.09 12.94
CA VAL A 69 -4.33 7.75 12.64
C VAL A 69 -3.93 7.01 13.90
N ILE A 70 -3.22 7.67 14.82
CA ILE A 70 -2.79 7.06 16.09
C ILE A 70 -4.00 6.68 16.94
N GLN A 71 -4.98 7.57 17.08
CA GLN A 71 -6.21 7.30 17.83
C GLN A 71 -6.98 6.11 17.22
N ALA A 72 -7.16 6.10 15.90
CA ALA A 72 -7.84 5.01 15.21
C ALA A 72 -7.10 3.68 15.35
N ALA A 73 -5.76 3.69 15.28
CA ALA A 73 -4.93 2.50 15.47
C ALA A 73 -5.08 1.93 16.88
N ARG A 74 -4.99 2.78 17.92
CA ARG A 74 -5.15 2.38 19.33
C ARG A 74 -6.56 1.89 19.65
N ALA A 75 -7.58 2.48 19.02
CA ALA A 75 -8.96 2.04 19.17
C ALA A 75 -9.19 0.60 18.66
N GLN A 76 -8.31 0.05 17.82
CA GLN A 76 -8.38 -1.36 17.44
C GLN A 76 -7.95 -2.31 18.57
N GLY A 77 -7.34 -1.82 19.65
CA GLY A 77 -6.78 -2.62 20.73
C GLY A 77 -5.45 -3.30 20.39
N PRO A 78 -4.94 -4.18 21.27
CA PRO A 78 -3.65 -4.86 21.08
C PRO A 78 -3.55 -5.61 19.75
N CYS A 79 -2.38 -5.61 19.12
CA CYS A 79 -2.14 -6.28 17.85
C CYS A 79 -0.76 -6.94 17.80
N ALA A 80 -0.58 -7.85 16.85
CA ALA A 80 0.70 -8.47 16.58
C ALA A 80 1.63 -7.53 15.79
N GLU A 81 1.09 -6.64 14.95
CA GLU A 81 1.84 -5.68 14.16
C GLU A 81 0.96 -4.54 13.64
N TYR A 82 1.57 -3.38 13.37
CA TYR A 82 0.96 -2.29 12.60
C TYR A 82 1.41 -2.36 11.15
N VAL A 83 0.51 -2.13 10.20
CA VAL A 83 0.79 -2.24 8.77
C VAL A 83 0.32 -0.98 8.05
N PHE A 84 1.25 -0.17 7.53
CA PHE A 84 0.91 0.90 6.61
C PHE A 84 0.50 0.30 5.26
N CYS A 85 -0.82 0.20 5.03
CA CYS A 85 -1.40 -0.41 3.84
C CYS A 85 -2.89 -0.06 3.73
N GLY A 86 -3.29 0.41 2.55
CA GLY A 86 -4.66 0.77 2.22
C GLY A 86 -4.86 0.80 0.70
N LEU A 87 -5.81 1.62 0.21
CA LEU A 87 -6.06 1.80 -1.23
C LEU A 87 -5.32 3.00 -1.83
N GLY A 88 -4.09 3.21 -1.38
CA GLY A 88 -3.18 4.25 -1.85
C GLY A 88 -1.73 3.92 -1.50
N GLU A 89 -0.82 4.82 -1.84
CA GLU A 89 0.60 4.72 -1.52
C GLU A 89 0.90 5.52 -0.24
N PRO A 90 1.14 4.85 0.90
CA PRO A 90 1.34 5.53 2.18
C PRO A 90 2.58 6.43 2.18
N THR A 91 3.61 6.13 1.37
CA THR A 91 4.83 6.96 1.28
C THR A 91 4.62 8.31 0.59
N THR A 92 3.48 8.54 -0.08
CA THR A 92 3.10 9.87 -0.57
C THR A 92 2.79 10.84 0.58
N ARG A 93 2.51 10.32 1.79
CA ARG A 93 2.32 11.10 3.02
C ARG A 93 3.47 10.86 3.99
N TRP A 94 4.71 10.95 3.49
CA TRP A 94 5.93 10.61 4.22
C TRP A 94 6.05 11.20 5.64
N PRO A 95 5.85 12.52 5.87
CA PRO A 95 5.94 13.08 7.22
C PRO A 95 4.90 12.49 8.18
N VAL A 96 3.69 12.20 7.69
CA VAL A 96 2.61 11.59 8.49
C VAL A 96 2.96 10.14 8.81
N LEU A 97 3.45 9.37 7.83
CA LEU A 97 3.89 8.00 8.03
C LEU A 97 4.96 7.91 9.12
N LEU A 98 6.01 8.74 9.04
CA LEU A 98 7.11 8.73 10.02
C LEU A 98 6.63 9.12 11.42
N ALA A 99 5.82 10.17 11.53
CA ALA A 99 5.29 10.62 12.82
C ALA A 99 4.38 9.56 13.47
N VAL A 100 3.53 8.89 12.68
CA VAL A 100 2.70 7.79 13.17
C VAL A 100 3.56 6.59 13.56
N ALA A 101 4.56 6.23 12.76
CA ALA A 101 5.46 5.11 13.07
C ALA A 101 6.21 5.36 14.39
N ALA A 102 6.74 6.56 14.59
CA ALA A 102 7.42 6.94 15.83
C ALA A 102 6.49 6.86 17.05
N ALA A 103 5.23 7.31 16.92
CA ALA A 103 4.26 7.25 18.02
C ALA A 103 3.83 5.82 18.38
N LEU A 104 3.64 4.96 17.38
CA LEU A 104 3.25 3.56 17.59
C LEU A 104 4.43 2.68 18.03
N ARG A 105 5.67 3.08 17.73
CA ARG A 105 6.89 2.37 18.15
C ARG A 105 6.97 2.19 19.67
N ALA A 106 6.48 3.16 20.44
CA ALA A 106 6.41 3.10 21.90
C ALA A 106 5.56 1.94 22.44
N GLU A 107 4.70 1.35 21.61
CA GLU A 107 3.83 0.21 21.97
C GLU A 107 4.54 -1.15 21.80
N GLY A 108 5.80 -1.15 21.33
CA GLY A 108 6.65 -2.34 21.25
C GLY A 108 6.20 -3.38 20.22
N ARG A 109 5.32 -3.01 19.29
CA ARG A 109 4.85 -3.89 18.22
C ARG A 109 5.65 -3.67 16.92
N PRO A 110 5.92 -4.73 16.15
CA PRO A 110 6.48 -4.60 14.82
C PRO A 110 5.66 -3.67 13.92
N ILE A 111 6.37 -2.89 13.11
CA ILE A 111 5.78 -1.98 12.13
C ILE A 111 6.20 -2.41 10.73
N ARG A 112 5.21 -2.61 9.86
CA ARG A 112 5.40 -2.96 8.45
C ARG A 112 4.92 -1.86 7.50
N LEU A 113 5.71 -1.56 6.49
CA LEU A 113 5.34 -0.70 5.37
C LEU A 113 5.09 -1.54 4.11
N ASN A 114 3.87 -1.51 3.58
CA ASN A 114 3.59 -1.98 2.23
C ASN A 114 3.66 -0.79 1.27
N THR A 115 4.47 -0.89 0.21
CA THR A 115 4.74 0.25 -0.68
C THR A 115 4.93 -0.19 -2.13
N ASP A 116 4.69 0.74 -3.05
CA ASP A 116 5.13 0.68 -4.44
C ASP A 116 6.64 0.84 -4.63
N GLY A 117 7.37 1.27 -3.59
CA GLY A 117 8.82 1.42 -3.62
C GLY A 117 9.31 2.71 -4.30
N LEU A 118 8.41 3.66 -4.60
CA LEU A 118 8.75 4.89 -5.32
C LEU A 118 8.97 6.09 -4.39
N ALA A 119 9.06 5.87 -3.09
CA ALA A 119 9.20 6.94 -2.09
C ALA A 119 10.36 7.88 -2.40
N SER A 120 11.57 7.35 -2.68
CA SER A 120 12.73 8.20 -2.98
C SER A 120 12.56 8.99 -4.28
N LEU A 121 11.91 8.41 -5.29
CA LEU A 121 11.59 9.11 -6.54
C LEU A 121 10.61 10.25 -6.28
N VAL A 122 9.54 9.99 -5.52
CA VAL A 122 8.52 10.97 -5.14
C VAL A 122 9.14 12.15 -4.40
N HIS A 123 10.01 11.89 -3.42
CA HIS A 123 10.60 12.92 -2.57
C HIS A 123 11.91 13.53 -3.11
N GLY A 124 12.43 13.01 -4.22
CA GLY A 124 13.63 13.54 -4.90
C GLY A 124 14.93 13.34 -4.12
N ARG A 125 14.96 12.42 -3.14
CA ARG A 125 16.11 12.11 -2.28
C ARG A 125 16.04 10.69 -1.76
N ASP A 126 17.15 10.15 -1.27
CA ASP A 126 17.12 8.87 -0.53
C ASP A 126 16.39 9.06 0.79
N VAL A 127 15.25 8.38 0.94
CA VAL A 127 14.43 8.42 2.16
C VAL A 127 14.55 7.15 3.01
N ALA A 128 15.22 6.11 2.52
CA ALA A 128 15.35 4.85 3.24
C ALA A 128 16.03 4.99 4.63
N PRO A 129 17.03 5.87 4.85
CA PRO A 129 17.62 6.07 6.16
C PRO A 129 16.63 6.49 7.26
N GLU A 130 15.58 7.24 6.91
CA GLU A 130 14.57 7.70 7.88
C GLU A 130 13.65 6.57 8.37
N LEU A 131 13.69 5.39 7.74
CA LEU A 131 12.96 4.20 8.21
C LEU A 131 13.69 3.46 9.33
N ALA A 132 15.00 3.72 9.51
CA ALA A 132 15.83 3.03 10.49
C ALA A 132 15.26 3.22 11.91
N GLY A 133 15.07 2.12 12.63
CA GLY A 133 14.51 2.14 13.99
C GLY A 133 13.01 2.42 14.09
N LEU A 134 12.35 2.79 12.98
CA LEU A 134 10.90 3.07 12.93
C LEU A 134 10.09 1.96 12.27
N VAL A 135 10.65 1.31 11.24
CA VAL A 135 9.98 0.25 10.48
C VAL A 135 10.83 -1.01 10.51
N ASP A 136 10.20 -2.12 10.89
CA ASP A 136 10.88 -3.43 11.02
C ASP A 136 10.84 -4.21 9.71
N HIS A 137 9.80 -3.99 8.88
CA HIS A 137 9.59 -4.70 7.64
C HIS A 137 9.10 -3.77 6.52
N VAL A 138 9.79 -3.75 5.38
CA VAL A 138 9.27 -3.16 4.15
C VAL A 138 8.91 -4.26 3.15
N SER A 139 7.66 -4.26 2.70
CA SER A 139 7.12 -5.14 1.66
C SER A 139 6.88 -4.34 0.38
N ILE A 140 7.72 -4.56 -0.64
CA ILE A 140 7.76 -3.78 -1.88
C ILE A 140 7.03 -4.54 -2.99
N SER A 141 6.16 -3.83 -3.70
CA SER A 141 5.35 -4.37 -4.80
C SER A 141 6.12 -4.38 -6.13
N LEU A 142 7.08 -5.31 -6.27
CA LEU A 142 7.88 -5.48 -7.50
C LEU A 142 7.00 -5.76 -8.73
N ASN A 143 6.10 -6.75 -8.62
CA ASN A 143 5.08 -7.17 -9.61
C ASN A 143 5.56 -7.50 -11.04
N ALA A 144 6.83 -7.27 -11.39
CA ALA A 144 7.38 -7.52 -12.72
C ALA A 144 8.90 -7.75 -12.65
N ALA A 145 9.41 -8.66 -13.47
CA ALA A 145 10.83 -8.95 -13.56
C ALA A 145 11.61 -8.00 -14.49
N ASP A 146 10.91 -7.14 -15.22
CA ASP A 146 11.48 -6.17 -16.16
C ASP A 146 10.65 -4.89 -16.24
N GLU A 147 11.29 -3.79 -16.68
CA GLU A 147 10.66 -2.47 -16.76
C GLU A 147 9.49 -2.43 -17.72
N ARG A 148 9.58 -3.08 -18.89
CA ARG A 148 8.51 -3.06 -19.91
C ARG A 148 7.24 -3.68 -19.34
N THR A 149 7.38 -4.81 -18.65
CA THR A 149 6.29 -5.49 -17.96
C THR A 149 5.76 -4.67 -16.79
N TYR A 150 6.65 -4.06 -15.99
CA TYR A 150 6.27 -3.17 -14.89
C TYR A 150 5.44 -1.98 -15.37
N VAL A 151 5.90 -1.25 -16.40
CA VAL A 151 5.19 -0.09 -16.95
C VAL A 151 3.81 -0.49 -17.47
N ARG A 152 3.73 -1.62 -18.18
CA ARG A 152 2.46 -2.16 -18.69
C ARG A 152 1.46 -2.48 -17.58
N LEU A 153 1.93 -3.11 -16.49
CA LEU A 153 1.08 -3.60 -15.39
C LEU A 153 0.76 -2.52 -14.34
N CYS A 154 1.78 -1.82 -13.86
CA CYS A 154 1.72 -0.86 -12.76
C CYS A 154 1.38 0.56 -13.21
N ARG A 155 1.62 0.91 -14.50
CA ARG A 155 1.30 2.22 -15.09
C ARG A 155 1.77 3.38 -14.20
N PRO A 156 3.08 3.51 -13.95
CA PRO A 156 3.62 4.56 -13.10
C PRO A 156 3.38 5.95 -13.70
N SER A 157 3.21 6.96 -12.85
CA SER A 157 3.06 8.36 -13.27
C SER A 157 4.39 9.04 -13.66
N ARG A 158 5.53 8.39 -13.43
CA ARG A 158 6.87 8.94 -13.64
C ARG A 158 7.77 7.94 -14.38
N ALA A 159 8.56 8.44 -15.33
CA ALA A 159 9.60 7.65 -16.00
C ALA A 159 10.67 7.17 -15.01
N GLY A 160 11.36 6.07 -15.35
CA GLY A 160 12.41 5.48 -14.51
C GLY A 160 11.91 4.86 -13.20
N SER A 161 10.59 4.66 -13.06
CA SER A 161 10.01 4.12 -11.83
C SER A 161 10.49 2.71 -11.51
N TYR A 162 10.73 1.85 -12.51
CA TYR A 162 11.23 0.51 -12.23
C TYR A 162 12.64 0.55 -11.62
N ALA A 163 13.55 1.31 -12.22
CA ALA A 163 14.89 1.52 -11.68
C ALA A 163 14.85 2.18 -10.29
N ALA A 164 13.96 3.15 -10.07
CA ALA A 164 13.81 3.79 -8.76
C ALA A 164 13.27 2.85 -7.68
N LEU A 165 12.33 1.98 -8.01
CA LEU A 165 11.84 0.92 -7.13
C LEU A 165 12.97 0.00 -6.70
N LEU A 166 13.78 -0.45 -7.67
CA LEU A 166 14.94 -1.31 -7.43
C LEU A 166 15.98 -0.60 -6.53
N ALA A 167 16.28 0.67 -6.82
CA ALA A 167 17.19 1.48 -6.01
C ALA A 167 16.69 1.65 -4.57
N PHE A 168 15.40 1.98 -4.39
CA PHE A 168 14.81 2.11 -3.06
C PHE A 168 14.85 0.78 -2.29
N ALA A 169 14.50 -0.33 -2.93
CA ALA A 169 14.59 -1.66 -2.33
C ALA A 169 16.02 -2.00 -1.88
N ALA A 170 17.03 -1.66 -2.70
CA ALA A 170 18.43 -1.82 -2.34
C ALA A 170 18.82 -0.97 -1.12
N ARG A 171 18.34 0.28 -1.03
CA ARG A 171 18.59 1.14 0.12
C ARG A 171 17.89 0.67 1.39
N CYS A 172 16.65 0.19 1.30
CA CYS A 172 15.95 -0.40 2.45
C CYS A 172 16.71 -1.57 3.07
N ARG A 173 17.44 -2.37 2.29
CA ARG A 173 18.25 -3.50 2.82
C ARG A 173 19.35 -3.04 3.79
N VAL A 174 19.77 -1.78 3.73
CA VAL A 174 20.80 -1.22 4.61
C VAL A 174 20.20 -0.78 5.95
N PHE A 175 18.94 -0.33 5.97
CA PHE A 175 18.35 0.38 7.11
C PHE A 175 17.17 -0.34 7.78
N VAL A 176 16.53 -1.28 7.07
CA VAL A 176 15.34 -1.98 7.53
C VAL A 176 15.68 -3.46 7.76
N PRO A 177 15.36 -4.02 8.94
CA PRO A 177 15.70 -5.41 9.29
C PRO A 177 15.19 -6.45 8.29
N ARG A 178 13.97 -6.27 7.77
CA ARG A 178 13.36 -7.18 6.80
C ARG A 178 12.90 -6.44 5.55
N VAL A 179 13.35 -6.91 4.39
CA VAL A 179 12.83 -6.50 3.09
C VAL A 179 12.17 -7.70 2.41
N THR A 180 11.01 -7.48 1.80
CA THR A 180 10.32 -8.51 1.00
C THR A 180 9.88 -7.93 -0.32
N LEU A 181 10.24 -8.59 -1.41
CA LEU A 181 9.68 -8.29 -2.73
C LEU A 181 8.44 -9.14 -2.97
N THR A 182 7.43 -8.56 -3.61
CA THR A 182 6.16 -9.24 -3.87
C THR A 182 5.74 -9.10 -5.33
N ALA A 183 5.05 -10.12 -5.83
CA ALA A 183 4.43 -10.13 -7.15
C ALA A 183 3.05 -10.79 -7.08
N ILE A 184 2.15 -10.47 -8.01
CA ILE A 184 0.80 -11.05 -8.08
C ILE A 184 0.86 -12.35 -8.90
N ALA A 185 0.65 -13.49 -8.24
CA ALA A 185 0.53 -14.79 -8.89
C ALA A 185 -0.83 -14.96 -9.57
N GLY A 186 -0.83 -15.46 -10.81
CA GLY A 186 -2.03 -15.61 -11.62
C GLY A 186 -2.44 -14.37 -12.42
N LEU A 187 -1.73 -13.24 -12.27
CA LEU A 187 -1.94 -12.06 -13.11
C LEU A 187 -1.23 -12.24 -14.46
N GLU A 188 -1.97 -12.05 -15.55
CA GLU A 188 -1.43 -12.17 -16.90
C GLU A 188 -0.20 -11.28 -17.12
N GLY A 189 0.88 -11.91 -17.60
CA GLY A 189 2.15 -11.27 -17.88
C GLY A 189 3.04 -11.04 -16.67
N VAL A 190 2.69 -11.54 -15.47
CA VAL A 190 3.60 -11.60 -14.32
C VAL A 190 4.32 -12.94 -14.30
N ASP A 191 5.65 -12.90 -14.40
CA ASP A 191 6.53 -14.04 -14.13
C ASP A 191 6.95 -14.02 -12.66
N VAL A 192 6.26 -14.82 -11.84
CA VAL A 192 6.50 -14.92 -10.39
C VAL A 192 7.87 -15.52 -10.09
N ASP A 193 8.31 -16.50 -10.88
CA ASP A 193 9.58 -17.19 -10.66
C ASP A 193 10.78 -16.30 -10.99
N ALA A 194 10.67 -15.48 -12.04
CA ALA A 194 11.65 -14.45 -12.34
C ALA A 194 11.70 -13.37 -11.25
N CYS A 195 10.55 -12.92 -10.73
CA CYS A 195 10.51 -12.01 -9.59
C CYS A 195 11.15 -12.63 -8.32
N ALA A 196 10.91 -13.92 -8.07
CA ALA A 196 11.52 -14.66 -6.98
C ALA A 196 13.05 -14.79 -7.15
N ARG A 197 13.52 -14.90 -8.39
CA ARG A 197 14.96 -14.94 -8.72
C ARG A 197 15.66 -13.64 -8.34
N ILE A 198 15.07 -12.50 -8.69
CA ILE A 198 15.57 -11.16 -8.29
C ILE A 198 15.70 -11.06 -6.77
N ALA A 199 14.67 -11.48 -6.03
CA ALA A 199 14.70 -11.46 -4.57
C ALA A 199 15.81 -12.37 -3.99
N ARG A 200 16.01 -13.55 -4.57
CA ARG A 200 17.08 -14.49 -4.19
C ARG A 200 18.47 -13.92 -4.44
N GLU A 201 18.70 -13.34 -5.62
CA GLU A 201 19.97 -12.68 -5.97
C GLU A 201 20.31 -11.55 -5.01
N TRP A 202 19.30 -10.87 -4.47
CA TRP A 202 19.47 -9.78 -3.52
C TRP A 202 19.45 -10.24 -2.06
N ASN A 203 19.36 -11.54 -1.81
CA ASN A 203 19.23 -12.12 -0.47
C ASN A 203 18.12 -11.44 0.37
N VAL A 204 16.95 -11.22 -0.24
CA VAL A 204 15.75 -10.72 0.43
C VAL A 204 14.62 -11.72 0.31
N ALA A 205 13.63 -11.61 1.20
CA ALA A 205 12.47 -12.49 1.14
C ALA A 205 11.62 -12.21 -0.11
N PHE A 206 10.93 -13.24 -0.59
CA PHE A 206 9.94 -13.13 -1.65
C PHE A 206 8.59 -13.63 -1.17
N ARG A 207 7.51 -12.97 -1.60
CA ARG A 207 6.14 -13.47 -1.40
C ARG A 207 5.30 -13.28 -2.65
N ALA A 208 4.90 -14.39 -3.25
CA ALA A 208 3.83 -14.42 -4.23
C ALA A 208 2.50 -14.08 -3.54
N ARG A 209 1.73 -13.16 -4.09
CA ARG A 209 0.39 -12.79 -3.62
C ARG A 209 -0.63 -13.38 -4.59
N PRO A 210 -1.60 -14.16 -4.16
CA PRO A 210 -2.62 -14.67 -5.07
C PRO A 210 -3.35 -13.48 -5.71
N LEU A 211 -3.63 -13.58 -7.02
CA LEU A 211 -4.61 -12.71 -7.64
C LEU A 211 -5.96 -13.01 -6.98
N GLU A 212 -6.52 -12.03 -6.30
CA GLU A 212 -7.86 -12.16 -5.76
C GLU A 212 -8.85 -11.99 -6.92
N SER A 213 -9.20 -13.12 -7.56
CA SER A 213 -10.31 -13.24 -8.50
C SER A 213 -11.46 -13.99 -7.84
N THR A 214 -12.69 -13.55 -8.08
CA THR A 214 -13.87 -14.40 -7.98
C THR A 214 -14.69 -14.27 -9.26
N ASP A 215 -15.32 -15.36 -9.67
CA ASP A 215 -16.12 -15.49 -10.89
C ASP A 215 -17.00 -14.26 -11.15
N GLY A 216 -16.94 -13.73 -12.38
CA GLY A 216 -17.79 -12.61 -12.81
C GLY A 216 -17.20 -11.20 -12.68
N GLY A 217 -15.88 -11.03 -12.49
CA GLY A 217 -15.22 -9.75 -12.77
C GLY A 217 -15.39 -8.65 -11.72
N SER A 218 -15.68 -8.99 -10.46
CA SER A 218 -15.61 -8.04 -9.33
C SER A 218 -14.71 -8.57 -8.22
N PHE A 219 -13.73 -7.77 -7.78
CA PHE A 219 -12.80 -8.09 -6.69
C PHE A 219 -13.57 -8.11 -5.35
N ARG A 220 -13.28 -9.07 -4.47
CA ARG A 220 -13.61 -8.95 -3.05
C ARG A 220 -12.40 -9.40 -2.25
N VAL A 221 -12.13 -8.67 -1.17
CA VAL A 221 -11.04 -8.95 -0.26
C VAL A 221 -11.54 -9.86 0.85
N ARG A 222 -10.86 -10.99 1.06
CA ARG A 222 -11.07 -11.84 2.25
C ARG A 222 -10.32 -11.29 3.45
#